data_AF-A0A7S3RGV0-F1
#
_entry.id   AF-A0A7S3RGV0-F1
#
_cell.length_a   1.000
_cell.length_b   1.000
_cell.length_c   1.000
_cell.angle_alpha   90.00
_cell.angle_beta   90.00
_cell.angle_gamma   90.00
#
_symmetry.space_group_name_H-M   'P 1'
#
loop_
_entity.id
_entity.type
_entity.pdbx_description
1 polymer ?
#
loop_
_entity_poly.entity_id
_entity_poly.type
_entity_poly.pdbx_seq_one_letter_code
_entity_poly.pdbx_strand_id
1 'polypeptide(L)'
;AQAIWLKRRGPNQVPLTDRFITYSAGIIMLRFALLPLLAVPLAAQSFGSLFVEALLLGSSRPVCSTMESGHPLPPPVCSTSSNDQRFQCPVPPHPIPPLAFLKVHKTGSEAFAALVSRLGDRRNLRRMTAPCTPTSHMSKNLGWPGSFPGPGFGQPQHQYDYITGHAIFDEGLFRQYLRPNPFFITTLREPGAQALSAFNYFGKSTFGKSVRTWPQYLDWLASQQNRSSSPWFVNPQAADLGWYRWLNTDRTVHDKDNSTVHRWLHSLGEPLEVNGLVLLLEYIDEGLV
;
A
#
# COMPACT_ATOMS: atom_id res chain seq x y z
N ALA A 1 -17.96 8.75 -4.49
CA ALA A 1 -16.51 8.70 -4.21
C ALA A 1 -15.82 9.41 -5.37
N GLN A 2 -15.15 10.54 -5.10
CA GLN A 2 -14.41 11.29 -6.11
C GLN A 2 -12.97 10.77 -6.10
N ALA A 3 -12.53 10.15 -7.20
CA ALA A 3 -11.14 9.72 -7.36
C ALA A 3 -10.30 10.92 -7.78
N ILE A 4 -9.41 11.38 -6.90
CA ILE A 4 -8.47 12.46 -7.17
C ILE A 4 -7.17 11.82 -7.66
N TRP A 5 -6.81 12.10 -8.92
CA TRP A 5 -5.58 11.66 -9.55
C TRP A 5 -4.53 12.77 -9.44
N LEU A 6 -3.40 12.48 -8.78
CA LEU A 6 -2.20 13.32 -8.80
C LEU A 6 -1.29 12.82 -9.93
N LYS A 7 -0.88 13.71 -10.85
CA LYS A 7 0.11 13.37 -11.90
C LYS A 7 1.34 14.29 -11.87
N ARG A 8 2.49 13.60 -11.97
CA ARG A 8 3.85 14.00 -12.36
C ARG A 8 3.93 15.21 -13.30
N ARG A 9 4.78 16.19 -12.95
CA ARG A 9 5.16 17.33 -13.82
C ARG A 9 6.14 16.87 -14.91
N GLY A 10 5.87 17.24 -16.15
CA GLY A 10 6.85 17.43 -17.22
C GLY A 10 6.80 18.88 -17.72
N PRO A 11 7.85 19.42 -18.36
CA PRO A 11 8.12 20.86 -18.33
C PRO A 11 7.24 21.77 -19.22
N ASN A 12 6.38 21.25 -20.10
CA ASN A 12 5.82 22.06 -21.19
C ASN A 12 4.33 21.80 -21.50
N GLN A 13 3.38 21.92 -20.55
CA GLN A 13 1.94 22.06 -20.92
C GLN A 13 1.11 23.01 -20.02
N VAL A 14 0.14 23.65 -20.69
CA VAL A 14 -0.76 24.78 -20.34
C VAL A 14 -1.65 24.52 -19.10
N PRO A 15 -2.11 25.55 -18.35
CA PRO A 15 -2.87 25.38 -17.11
C PRO A 15 -4.21 24.67 -17.33
N LEU A 16 -4.44 23.60 -16.57
CA LEU A 16 -5.59 22.69 -16.67
C LEU A 16 -6.53 22.82 -15.46
N THR A 17 -6.98 24.03 -15.14
CA THR A 17 -8.10 24.21 -14.18
C THR A 17 -9.47 23.91 -14.80
N ASP A 18 -9.59 23.83 -16.13
CA ASP A 18 -10.89 23.84 -16.83
C ASP A 18 -11.31 22.51 -17.52
N ARG A 19 -10.61 21.38 -17.32
CA ARG A 19 -11.03 20.09 -17.94
C ARG A 19 -11.03 18.88 -17.01
N PHE A 20 -11.47 19.05 -15.76
CA PHE A 20 -11.67 17.93 -14.82
C PHE A 20 -13.06 17.89 -14.16
N ILE A 21 -13.96 18.84 -14.47
CA ILE A 21 -15.37 18.83 -14.06
C ILE A 21 -16.24 18.29 -15.21
N THR A 22 -16.11 17.03 -15.63
CA THR A 22 -17.08 16.47 -16.59
C THR A 22 -17.21 14.95 -16.66
N TYR A 23 -16.88 14.18 -15.61
CA TYR A 23 -17.11 12.72 -15.63
C TYR A 23 -17.69 12.13 -14.33
N SER A 24 -18.66 12.83 -13.74
CA SER A 24 -19.45 12.32 -12.59
C SER A 24 -20.93 12.72 -12.61
N ALA A 25 -21.49 13.02 -13.80
CA ALA A 25 -22.91 13.29 -14.00
C ALA A 25 -23.67 12.18 -14.79
N GLY A 26 -23.07 11.01 -15.00
CA GLY A 26 -23.60 9.99 -15.93
C GLY A 26 -24.27 8.75 -15.31
N ILE A 27 -24.48 8.68 -14.00
CA ILE A 27 -25.12 7.49 -13.35
C ILE A 27 -26.22 7.92 -12.39
N ILE A 28 -27.00 8.96 -12.72
CA ILE A 28 -28.35 9.19 -12.19
C ILE A 28 -29.13 9.90 -13.28
N MET A 29 -29.54 9.20 -14.33
CA MET A 29 -30.66 9.55 -15.25
C MET A 29 -30.71 8.52 -16.39
N LEU A 30 -31.23 7.33 -16.12
CA LEU A 30 -31.95 6.58 -17.15
C LEU A 30 -33.03 5.73 -16.48
N ARG A 31 -34.15 6.39 -16.16
CA ARG A 31 -35.44 5.71 -16.02
C ARG A 31 -35.91 5.26 -17.40
N PHE A 32 -36.41 4.04 -17.47
CA PHE A 32 -37.46 3.56 -18.37
C PHE A 32 -37.39 4.06 -19.83
N ALA A 33 -36.76 3.25 -20.68
CA ALA A 33 -37.23 3.06 -22.04
C ALA A 33 -37.22 1.55 -22.34
N LEU A 34 -38.41 0.98 -22.35
CA LEU A 34 -38.73 -0.33 -22.93
C LEU A 34 -38.41 -0.29 -24.43
N LEU A 35 -37.63 -1.25 -24.94
CA LEU A 35 -38.01 -2.13 -26.06
C LEU A 35 -36.90 -3.19 -26.31
N PRO A 36 -37.26 -4.40 -26.75
CA PRO A 36 -36.39 -5.56 -26.84
C PRO A 36 -35.78 -5.68 -28.24
N LEU A 37 -34.61 -6.32 -28.37
CA LEU A 37 -34.31 -7.34 -29.40
C LEU A 37 -32.83 -7.76 -29.42
N LEU A 38 -32.68 -9.08 -29.60
CA LEU A 38 -31.59 -9.83 -30.23
C LEU A 38 -30.34 -10.18 -29.41
N ALA A 39 -30.32 -11.47 -29.07
CA ALA A 39 -29.15 -12.25 -28.73
C ALA A 39 -28.19 -12.40 -29.91
N VAL A 40 -26.89 -12.26 -29.65
CA VAL A 40 -25.80 -12.93 -30.38
C VAL A 40 -24.69 -13.23 -29.35
N PRO A 41 -24.17 -14.47 -29.27
CA PRO A 41 -23.01 -14.79 -28.44
C PRO A 41 -21.72 -14.53 -29.24
N LEU A 42 -20.73 -13.87 -28.63
CA LEU A 42 -19.36 -13.92 -29.13
C LEU A 42 -18.42 -14.47 -28.06
N ALA A 43 -17.68 -15.48 -28.51
CA ALA A 43 -16.69 -16.24 -27.78
C ALA A 43 -15.53 -15.35 -27.33
N ALA A 44 -15.12 -15.48 -26.06
CA ALA A 44 -13.81 -15.06 -25.59
C ALA A 44 -12.91 -16.30 -25.50
N GLN A 45 -12.00 -16.41 -26.46
CA GLN A 45 -10.90 -17.36 -26.44
C GLN A 45 -9.87 -16.99 -25.36
N SER A 46 -9.24 -18.05 -24.86
CA SER A 46 -8.18 -18.14 -23.88
C SER A 46 -6.95 -17.25 -24.15
N PHE A 47 -6.41 -16.63 -23.11
CA PHE A 47 -4.97 -16.51 -22.86
C PHE A 47 -4.73 -16.36 -21.35
N GLY A 48 -4.00 -17.30 -20.76
CA GLY A 48 -3.70 -17.27 -19.32
C GLY A 48 -3.19 -18.60 -18.78
N SER A 49 -2.11 -19.12 -19.36
CA SER A 49 -1.24 -20.10 -18.69
C SER A 49 0.15 -19.50 -18.57
N LEU A 50 0.87 -19.93 -17.53
CA LEU A 50 2.28 -19.66 -17.19
C LEU A 50 2.51 -18.46 -16.26
N PHE A 51 2.44 -18.70 -14.94
CA PHE A 51 3.47 -18.32 -13.94
C PHE A 51 3.02 -18.65 -12.49
N VAL A 52 2.77 -19.92 -12.15
CA VAL A 52 2.71 -20.34 -10.73
C VAL A 52 3.20 -21.79 -10.59
N GLU A 53 4.49 -22.01 -10.74
CA GLU A 53 5.10 -23.27 -10.27
C GLU A 53 6.61 -23.09 -10.04
N ALA A 54 6.98 -22.39 -8.96
CA ALA A 54 8.33 -22.43 -8.37
C ALA A 54 8.35 -21.72 -7.01
N LEU A 55 7.77 -22.31 -5.96
CA LEU A 55 8.04 -21.95 -4.55
C LEU A 55 7.53 -23.03 -3.57
N LEU A 56 7.79 -24.30 -3.89
CA LEU A 56 7.63 -25.41 -2.96
C LEU A 56 8.96 -26.16 -2.83
N LEU A 57 9.90 -25.59 -2.06
CA LEU A 57 11.01 -26.34 -1.49
C LEU A 57 11.22 -25.92 -0.02
N GLY A 58 11.08 -26.89 0.88
CA GLY A 58 11.74 -26.92 2.19
C GLY A 58 11.22 -25.96 3.27
N SER A 59 10.07 -26.29 3.87
CA SER A 59 9.62 -25.64 5.11
C SER A 59 10.39 -26.16 6.32
N SER A 60 11.55 -25.55 6.57
CA SER A 60 12.16 -25.49 7.90
C SER A 60 11.86 -24.09 8.44
N ARG A 61 10.85 -23.96 9.30
CA ARG A 61 10.45 -22.65 9.86
C ARG A 61 11.59 -22.12 10.76
N PRO A 62 12.15 -20.93 10.52
CA PRO A 62 13.19 -20.40 11.39
C PRO A 62 12.59 -20.03 12.75
N VAL A 63 13.24 -20.51 13.81
CA VAL A 63 12.98 -20.19 15.21
C VAL A 63 13.38 -18.73 15.45
N CYS A 64 12.59 -17.97 16.24
CA CYS A 64 13.04 -16.67 16.76
C CYS A 64 14.23 -16.90 17.71
N SER A 65 15.44 -16.89 17.17
CA SER A 65 16.60 -16.49 17.96
C SER A 65 16.41 -15.01 18.30
N THR A 66 16.62 -14.66 19.55
CA THR A 66 16.90 -13.28 19.96
C THR A 66 17.87 -12.68 18.94
N MET A 67 17.44 -11.65 18.19
CA MET A 67 18.38 -10.77 17.49
C MET A 67 19.06 -9.88 18.54
N GLU A 68 19.76 -10.50 19.49
CA GLU A 68 21.01 -9.94 19.99
C GLU A 68 22.07 -10.32 18.97
N SER A 69 22.73 -9.32 18.39
CA SER A 69 23.57 -9.37 17.17
C SER A 69 22.73 -9.60 15.89
N GLY A 70 22.59 -8.63 14.97
CA GLY A 70 23.60 -7.65 14.59
C GLY A 70 24.73 -8.29 13.80
N HIS A 71 24.66 -9.57 13.43
CA HIS A 71 25.49 -10.06 12.33
C HIS A 71 24.82 -9.66 11.03
N PRO A 72 25.44 -8.76 10.22
CA PRO A 72 25.08 -8.62 8.83
C PRO A 72 24.99 -10.02 8.23
N LEU A 73 24.02 -10.24 7.34
CA LEU A 73 24.19 -11.35 6.39
C LEU A 73 25.62 -11.25 5.86
N PRO A 74 26.39 -12.36 5.81
CA PRO A 74 27.71 -12.31 5.21
C PRO A 74 27.54 -11.59 3.87
N PRO A 75 28.37 -10.57 3.58
CA PRO A 75 28.24 -9.82 2.34
C PRO A 75 28.12 -10.85 1.22
N PRO A 76 27.21 -10.66 0.24
CA PRO A 76 27.04 -11.62 -0.83
C PRO A 76 28.42 -12.02 -1.32
N VAL A 77 28.72 -13.33 -1.32
CA VAL A 77 30.04 -13.85 -1.73
C VAL A 77 30.19 -13.52 -3.19
N CYS A 78 30.68 -12.32 -3.46
CA CYS A 78 30.97 -11.84 -4.78
C CYS A 78 32.33 -12.40 -5.15
N SER A 79 32.35 -13.18 -6.22
CA SER A 79 33.60 -13.58 -6.84
C SER A 79 34.19 -12.36 -7.54
N THR A 80 35.21 -11.74 -6.94
CA THR A 80 36.01 -10.69 -7.59
C THR A 80 36.78 -11.22 -8.81
N SER A 81 36.84 -12.54 -8.99
CA SER A 81 37.48 -13.23 -10.11
C SER A 81 36.50 -13.74 -11.17
N SER A 82 35.20 -13.39 -11.10
CA SER A 82 34.24 -13.80 -12.13
C SER A 82 34.37 -12.93 -13.39
N ASN A 83 34.65 -13.56 -14.53
CA ASN A 83 34.58 -12.94 -15.85
C ASN A 83 33.13 -12.67 -16.30
N ASP A 84 32.14 -13.23 -15.61
CA ASP A 84 30.72 -12.93 -15.85
C ASP A 84 30.32 -11.71 -15.02
N GLN A 85 30.03 -10.59 -15.71
CA GLN A 85 29.64 -9.30 -15.13
C GLN A 85 28.38 -9.39 -14.25
N ARG A 86 27.55 -10.43 -14.37
CA ARG A 86 26.37 -10.63 -13.53
C ARG A 86 26.71 -11.06 -12.10
N PHE A 87 27.93 -11.56 -11.87
CA PHE A 87 28.45 -12.00 -10.56
C PHE A 87 29.52 -11.07 -10.00
N GLN A 88 29.86 -10.00 -10.72
CA GLN A 88 30.69 -8.93 -10.17
C GLN A 88 29.87 -8.17 -9.13
N CYS A 89 30.47 -7.93 -7.97
CA CYS A 89 29.84 -7.17 -6.90
C CYS A 89 29.50 -5.78 -7.45
N PRO A 90 28.22 -5.37 -7.49
CA PRO A 90 27.90 -3.99 -7.74
C PRO A 90 28.52 -3.21 -6.58
N VAL A 91 29.48 -2.31 -6.86
CA VAL A 91 29.84 -1.22 -5.94
C VAL A 91 28.52 -0.68 -5.41
N PRO A 92 28.22 -0.65 -4.10
CA PRO A 92 26.91 -0.25 -3.61
C PRO A 92 26.59 1.12 -4.21
N PRO A 93 25.68 1.23 -5.20
CA PRO A 93 25.55 2.48 -5.91
C PRO A 93 24.90 3.45 -4.94
N HIS A 94 25.63 4.51 -4.60
CA HIS A 94 25.26 5.66 -3.76
C HIS A 94 24.65 5.31 -2.38
N PRO A 95 24.84 6.15 -1.36
CA PRO A 95 24.04 6.04 -0.13
C PRO A 95 22.55 6.12 -0.48
N ILE A 96 21.75 5.21 0.04
CA ILE A 96 20.28 5.29 -0.06
C ILE A 96 19.74 5.97 1.18
N PRO A 97 18.75 6.88 1.06
CA PRO A 97 18.12 7.49 2.21
C PRO A 97 17.34 6.44 3.01
N PRO A 98 17.03 6.71 4.29
CA PRO A 98 16.10 5.89 5.05
C PRO A 98 14.74 5.82 4.33
N LEU A 99 14.07 4.67 4.34
CA LEU A 99 12.86 4.42 3.54
C LEU A 99 11.62 4.21 4.42
N ALA A 100 10.60 5.03 4.20
CA ALA A 100 9.29 4.85 4.80
C ALA A 100 8.31 4.31 3.75
N PHE A 101 8.12 2.99 3.70
CA PHE A 101 7.09 2.42 2.84
C PHE A 101 5.73 2.39 3.56
N LEU A 102 4.86 3.32 3.18
CA LEU A 102 3.49 3.43 3.66
C LEU A 102 2.61 2.41 2.94
N LYS A 103 2.47 1.27 3.59
CA LYS A 103 1.71 0.14 3.06
C LYS A 103 0.23 0.46 3.04
N VAL A 104 -0.37 0.44 1.84
CA VAL A 104 -1.83 0.46 1.67
C VAL A 104 -2.34 -0.93 1.29
N HIS A 105 -3.39 -1.42 1.92
CA HIS A 105 -3.90 -2.78 1.68
C HIS A 105 -4.45 -2.92 0.26
N LYS A 106 -4.15 -4.05 -0.38
CA LYS A 106 -4.70 -4.44 -1.71
C LYS A 106 -4.28 -3.53 -2.89
N THR A 107 -3.19 -2.79 -2.73
CA THR A 107 -2.55 -1.96 -3.78
C THR A 107 -1.25 -2.55 -4.30
N GLY A 108 -1.06 -3.88 -4.20
CA GLY A 108 0.22 -4.54 -4.54
C GLY A 108 1.33 -4.31 -3.51
N SER A 109 0.99 -3.69 -2.37
CA SER A 109 1.95 -3.27 -1.36
C SER A 109 2.73 -4.42 -0.70
N GLU A 110 2.19 -5.64 -0.64
CA GLU A 110 2.97 -6.82 -0.20
C GLU A 110 4.16 -7.12 -1.10
N ALA A 111 3.98 -7.03 -2.42
CA ALA A 111 5.04 -7.26 -3.39
C ALA A 111 6.11 -6.16 -3.29
N PHE A 112 5.67 -4.90 -3.19
CA PHE A 112 6.57 -3.77 -3.03
C PHE A 112 7.32 -3.80 -1.69
N ALA A 113 6.65 -4.13 -0.58
CA ALA A 113 7.29 -4.32 0.71
C ALA A 113 8.37 -5.42 0.67
N ALA A 114 8.14 -6.48 -0.11
CA ALA A 114 9.15 -7.53 -0.32
C ALA A 114 10.33 -7.02 -1.16
N LEU A 115 10.10 -6.16 -2.16
CA LEU A 115 11.17 -5.51 -2.93
C LEU A 115 12.02 -4.60 -2.03
N VAL A 116 11.40 -3.73 -1.23
CA VAL A 116 12.11 -2.85 -0.28
C VAL A 116 12.87 -3.68 0.76
N SER A 117 12.29 -4.78 1.26
CA SER A 117 12.98 -5.68 2.20
C SER A 117 14.24 -6.29 1.56
N ARG A 118 14.14 -6.81 0.33
CA ARG A 118 15.29 -7.36 -0.40
C ARG A 118 16.37 -6.33 -0.68
N LEU A 119 15.98 -5.09 -0.97
CA LEU A 119 16.92 -3.96 -1.09
C LEU A 119 17.62 -3.71 0.24
N GLY A 120 16.86 -3.68 1.35
CA GLY A 120 17.39 -3.54 2.70
C GLY A 120 18.40 -4.64 3.04
N ASP A 121 18.07 -5.90 2.78
CA ASP A 121 18.95 -7.05 3.02
C ASP A 121 20.23 -6.95 2.18
N ARG A 122 20.11 -6.61 0.88
CA ARG A 122 21.24 -6.40 -0.04
C ARG A 122 22.16 -5.25 0.39
N ARG A 123 21.65 -4.28 1.14
CA ARG A 123 22.36 -3.07 1.59
C ARG A 123 22.67 -3.07 3.08
N ASN A 124 22.40 -4.17 3.78
CA ASN A 124 22.57 -4.29 5.23
C ASN A 124 21.88 -3.16 6.03
N LEU A 125 20.65 -2.81 5.63
CA LEU A 125 19.84 -1.80 6.30
C LEU A 125 19.07 -2.38 7.49
N ARG A 126 18.95 -1.59 8.57
CA ARG A 126 18.19 -1.98 9.76
C ARG A 126 16.68 -1.75 9.59
N ARG A 127 15.93 -2.84 9.52
CA ARG A 127 14.46 -2.84 9.43
C ARG A 127 13.79 -2.58 10.78
N MET A 128 12.70 -1.82 10.80
CA MET A 128 11.73 -1.86 11.91
C MET A 128 10.83 -3.09 11.81
N THR A 129 10.89 -3.95 12.84
CA THR A 129 10.06 -5.14 12.96
C THR A 129 9.28 -5.11 14.28
N ALA A 130 8.13 -5.77 14.31
CA ALA A 130 7.41 -5.94 15.56
C ALA A 130 8.24 -6.73 16.58
N PRO A 131 8.07 -6.45 17.89
CA PRO A 131 8.64 -7.27 18.95
C PRO A 131 8.24 -8.73 18.73
N CYS A 132 9.22 -9.63 18.76
CA CYS A 132 8.93 -11.05 18.65
C CYS A 132 8.18 -11.50 19.91
N THR A 133 7.00 -12.08 19.75
CA THR A 133 6.33 -12.83 20.82
C THR A 133 6.42 -14.32 20.52
N PRO A 134 6.31 -15.22 21.53
CA PRO A 134 6.31 -16.67 21.31
C PRO A 134 5.24 -17.15 20.31
N THR A 135 4.20 -16.35 20.09
CA THR A 135 3.07 -16.63 19.20
C THR A 135 3.14 -15.85 17.88
N SER A 136 4.10 -14.93 17.71
CA SER A 136 4.25 -14.12 16.51
C SER A 136 5.72 -14.03 16.09
N HIS A 137 6.13 -15.01 15.29
CA HIS A 137 7.41 -14.96 14.59
C HIS A 137 7.35 -13.87 13.51
N MET A 138 8.29 -12.91 13.53
CA MET A 138 8.45 -11.83 12.55
C MET A 138 7.11 -11.20 12.10
N SER A 139 6.34 -10.69 13.05
CA SER A 139 5.10 -9.98 12.71
C SER A 139 5.42 -8.72 11.90
N LYS A 140 4.83 -8.63 10.70
CA LYS A 140 4.81 -7.40 9.90
C LYS A 140 3.86 -6.36 10.50
N ASN A 141 3.07 -6.70 11.52
CA ASN A 141 2.11 -5.78 12.12
C ASN A 141 2.81 -4.84 13.09
N LEU A 142 2.88 -3.56 12.75
CA LEU A 142 3.49 -2.50 13.55
C LEU A 142 2.42 -1.68 14.30
N GLY A 143 1.22 -2.23 14.50
CA GLY A 143 0.13 -1.61 15.25
C GLY A 143 -1.18 -1.45 14.48
N TRP A 144 -1.25 -1.83 13.21
CA TRP A 144 -2.50 -1.77 12.42
C TRP A 144 -3.58 -2.73 12.97
N PRO A 145 -4.86 -2.32 13.03
CA PRO A 145 -5.44 -1.03 12.61
C PRO A 145 -5.49 0.03 13.73
N GLY A 146 -4.73 -0.14 14.80
CA GLY A 146 -4.63 0.79 15.92
C GLY A 146 -3.46 1.78 15.76
N SER A 147 -2.92 2.23 16.89
CA SER A 147 -1.82 3.18 16.90
C SER A 147 -0.53 2.57 16.35
N PHE A 148 0.17 3.32 15.50
CA PHE A 148 1.59 3.12 15.24
C PHE A 148 2.43 3.88 16.28
N PRO A 149 3.55 3.31 16.75
CA PRO A 149 3.80 1.88 16.76
C PRO A 149 2.82 1.18 17.70
N GLY A 150 2.62 -0.12 17.49
CA GLY A 150 1.83 -0.96 18.39
C GLY A 150 2.50 -1.12 19.77
N PRO A 151 1.88 -1.91 20.67
CA PRO A 151 2.48 -2.23 21.96
C PRO A 151 3.83 -2.94 21.82
N GLY A 152 4.74 -2.70 22.78
CA GLY A 152 6.03 -3.40 22.89
C GLY A 152 7.19 -2.79 22.10
N PHE A 153 6.96 -1.72 21.34
CA PHE A 153 8.05 -0.97 20.73
C PHE A 153 8.72 -0.04 21.76
N GLY A 154 10.05 0.00 21.76
CA GLY A 154 10.82 0.95 22.58
C GLY A 154 10.69 2.38 22.07
N GLN A 155 11.25 3.34 22.81
CA GLN A 155 11.20 4.76 22.44
C GLN A 155 11.83 5.02 21.06
N PRO A 156 11.33 6.02 20.31
CA PRO A 156 11.95 6.41 19.05
C PRO A 156 13.34 7.02 19.29
N GLN A 157 14.31 6.61 18.48
CA GLN A 157 15.73 6.97 18.60
C GLN A 157 16.41 7.09 17.22
N HIS A 158 15.65 7.36 16.15
CA HIS A 158 16.18 7.39 14.78
C HIS A 158 16.96 6.13 14.39
N GLN A 159 16.50 4.99 14.86
CA GLN A 159 17.29 3.76 14.91
C GLN A 159 17.08 2.84 13.70
N TYR A 160 16.10 3.12 12.84
CA TYR A 160 15.76 2.27 11.70
C TYR A 160 16.10 2.93 10.36
N ASP A 161 16.59 2.13 9.43
CA ASP A 161 16.81 2.53 8.04
C ASP A 161 15.54 2.40 7.21
N TYR A 162 14.66 1.46 7.52
CA TYR A 162 13.40 1.35 6.78
C TYR A 162 12.23 0.74 7.56
N ILE A 163 11.02 1.17 7.18
CA ILE A 163 9.72 0.70 7.68
C ILE A 163 8.90 0.19 6.50
N THR A 164 8.34 -1.02 6.60
CA THR A 164 7.52 -1.67 5.53
C THR A 164 6.35 -2.51 6.07
N GLY A 165 6.06 -2.41 7.37
CA GLY A 165 5.02 -3.21 8.03
C GLY A 165 3.62 -2.62 7.91
N HIS A 166 2.62 -3.34 8.43
CA HIS A 166 1.25 -2.85 8.56
C HIS A 166 1.19 -1.82 9.68
N ALA A 167 1.01 -0.57 9.30
CA ALA A 167 0.87 0.58 10.19
C ALA A 167 -0.10 1.57 9.54
N ILE A 168 -0.79 2.37 10.37
CA ILE A 168 -1.42 3.59 9.90
C ILE A 168 -0.35 4.66 9.80
N PHE A 169 -0.34 5.42 8.72
CA PHE A 169 0.62 6.50 8.54
C PHE A 169 0.47 7.57 9.63
N ASP A 170 1.60 7.92 10.23
CA ASP A 170 1.78 9.04 11.14
C ASP A 170 3.17 9.62 10.84
N GLU A 171 3.23 10.75 10.13
CA GLU A 171 4.48 11.32 9.67
C GLU A 171 5.45 11.60 10.83
N GLY A 172 4.93 12.18 11.92
CA GLY A 172 5.72 12.55 13.08
C GLY A 172 6.39 11.33 13.70
N LEU A 173 5.63 10.26 13.93
CA LEU A 173 6.18 9.03 14.51
C LEU A 173 7.11 8.29 13.55
N PHE A 174 6.77 8.21 12.26
CA PHE A 174 7.66 7.60 11.26
C PHE A 174 9.03 8.29 11.24
N ARG A 175 9.06 9.64 11.24
CA ARG A 175 10.31 10.42 11.28
C ARG A 175 11.11 10.23 12.56
N GLN A 176 10.45 10.01 13.70
CA GLN A 176 11.12 9.77 14.98
C GLN A 176 11.79 8.38 15.05
N TYR A 177 11.20 7.36 14.41
CA TYR A 177 11.77 6.01 14.37
C TYR A 177 12.81 5.81 13.26
N LEU A 178 12.63 6.47 12.11
CA LEU A 178 13.57 6.40 11.01
C LEU A 178 14.77 7.30 11.25
N ARG A 179 15.91 6.92 10.68
CA ARG A 179 17.06 7.81 10.54
C ARG A 179 16.67 9.13 9.84
N PRO A 180 17.40 10.23 10.05
CA PRO A 180 17.07 11.54 9.51
C PRO A 180 16.89 11.54 7.98
N ASN A 181 16.03 12.44 7.49
CA ASN A 181 15.70 12.64 6.09
C ASN A 181 15.16 11.39 5.37
N PRO A 182 14.11 10.73 5.90
CA PRO A 182 13.52 9.58 5.25
C PRO A 182 12.81 9.97 3.94
N PHE A 183 12.92 9.09 2.96
CA PHE A 183 12.17 9.13 1.70
C PHE A 183 10.90 8.27 1.84
N PHE A 184 9.73 8.86 1.60
CA PHE A 184 8.45 8.17 1.75
C PHE A 184 7.99 7.57 0.45
N ILE A 185 7.48 6.34 0.50
CA ILE A 185 6.97 5.64 -0.67
C ILE A 185 5.60 5.06 -0.32
N THR A 186 4.63 5.18 -1.22
CA THR A 186 3.37 4.45 -1.09
C THR A 186 2.92 3.88 -2.42
N THR A 187 1.96 2.97 -2.37
CA THR A 187 1.29 2.40 -3.54
C THR A 187 -0.21 2.63 -3.42
N LEU A 188 -0.80 3.26 -4.43
CA LEU A 188 -2.23 3.45 -4.58
C LEU A 188 -2.77 2.59 -5.72
N ARG A 189 -4.09 2.49 -5.79
CA ARG A 189 -4.80 1.72 -6.80
C ARG A 189 -6.12 2.40 -7.15
N GLU A 190 -6.65 2.13 -8.34
CA GLU A 190 -8.03 2.47 -8.66
C GLU A 190 -8.98 1.90 -7.56
N PRO A 191 -9.83 2.74 -6.93
CA PRO A 191 -10.64 2.34 -5.79
C PRO A 191 -11.56 1.13 -6.02
N GLY A 192 -12.20 1.03 -7.19
CA GLY A 192 -13.07 -0.10 -7.54
C GLY A 192 -12.30 -1.42 -7.63
N ALA A 193 -11.15 -1.41 -8.28
CA ALA A 193 -10.25 -2.55 -8.42
C ALA A 193 -9.67 -2.98 -7.06
N GLN A 194 -9.35 -2.02 -6.19
CA GLN A 194 -8.94 -2.29 -4.81
C GLN A 194 -10.08 -2.94 -4.01
N ALA A 195 -11.30 -2.42 -4.09
CA ALA A 195 -12.47 -2.97 -3.41
C ALA A 195 -12.77 -4.41 -3.89
N LEU A 196 -12.67 -4.67 -5.20
CA LEU A 196 -12.79 -6.03 -5.75
C LEU A 196 -11.69 -6.96 -5.21
N SER A 197 -10.46 -6.48 -5.11
CA SER A 197 -9.36 -7.25 -4.52
C SER A 197 -9.56 -7.53 -3.03
N ALA A 198 -10.10 -6.57 -2.28
CA ALA A 198 -10.46 -6.72 -0.87
C ALA A 198 -11.58 -7.76 -0.70
N PHE A 199 -12.64 -7.66 -1.51
CA PHE A 199 -13.76 -8.61 -1.54
C PHE A 199 -13.26 -10.05 -1.73
N ASN A 200 -12.42 -10.28 -2.74
CA ASN A 200 -11.88 -11.60 -3.05
C ASN A 200 -10.92 -12.13 -1.97
N TYR A 201 -10.26 -11.25 -1.22
CA TYR A 201 -9.25 -11.65 -0.24
C TYR A 201 -9.81 -11.90 1.16
N PHE A 202 -10.59 -10.96 1.70
CA PHE A 202 -11.02 -11.01 3.10
C PHE A 202 -12.23 -11.92 3.33
N GLY A 203 -13.02 -12.17 2.28
CA GLY A 203 -14.09 -13.17 2.27
C GLY A 203 -15.09 -13.08 3.43
N LYS A 204 -15.67 -14.23 3.80
CA LYS A 204 -16.79 -14.34 4.74
C LYS A 204 -16.43 -13.98 6.19
N SER A 205 -15.17 -14.12 6.59
CA SER A 205 -14.70 -13.80 7.95
C SER A 205 -14.78 -12.30 8.25
N THR A 206 -14.76 -11.47 7.21
CA THR A 206 -14.70 -10.01 7.35
C THR A 206 -16.03 -9.35 7.02
N PHE A 207 -16.71 -9.79 5.96
CA PHE A 207 -17.97 -9.18 5.52
C PHE A 207 -19.23 -9.88 6.06
N GLY A 208 -19.05 -11.02 6.74
CA GLY A 208 -20.13 -11.87 7.23
C GLY A 208 -20.51 -13.00 6.26
N LYS A 209 -21.16 -14.04 6.78
CA LYS A 209 -21.50 -15.27 6.03
C LYS A 209 -22.48 -15.06 4.87
N SER A 210 -23.24 -13.96 4.90
CA SER A 210 -24.27 -13.60 3.90
C SER A 210 -23.70 -12.88 2.67
N VAL A 211 -22.53 -12.24 2.78
CA VAL A 211 -21.89 -11.53 1.68
C VAL A 211 -21.06 -12.53 0.87
N ARG A 212 -21.59 -12.99 -0.26
CA ARG A 212 -20.95 -14.03 -1.11
C ARG A 212 -20.70 -13.60 -2.54
N THR A 213 -21.41 -12.57 -2.99
CA THR A 213 -21.34 -12.07 -4.36
C THR A 213 -20.95 -10.60 -4.37
N TRP A 214 -20.44 -10.13 -5.50
CA TRP A 214 -20.06 -8.73 -5.66
C TRP A 214 -21.23 -7.75 -5.42
N PRO A 215 -22.45 -7.96 -5.95
CA PRO A 215 -23.59 -7.09 -5.64
C PRO A 215 -23.91 -7.02 -4.14
N GLN A 216 -23.93 -8.16 -3.44
CA GLN A 216 -24.15 -8.19 -1.98
C GLN A 216 -23.06 -7.44 -1.21
N TYR A 217 -21.83 -7.45 -1.72
CA TYR A 217 -20.74 -6.69 -1.13
C TYR A 217 -20.92 -5.18 -1.33
N LEU A 218 -21.43 -4.74 -2.50
CA LEU A 218 -21.77 -3.33 -2.73
C LEU A 218 -22.90 -2.87 -1.80
N ASP A 219 -23.94 -3.67 -1.63
CA ASP A 219 -25.04 -3.38 -0.68
C ASP A 219 -24.51 -3.29 0.76
N TRP A 220 -23.63 -4.23 1.13
CA TRP A 220 -22.97 -4.20 2.43
C TRP A 220 -22.12 -2.94 2.61
N LEU A 221 -21.29 -2.56 1.64
CA LEU A 221 -20.49 -1.33 1.67
C LEU A 221 -21.35 -0.08 1.82
N ALA A 222 -22.45 0.02 1.07
CA ALA A 222 -23.40 1.12 1.19
C ALA A 222 -24.01 1.19 2.60
N SER A 223 -24.33 0.03 3.20
CA SER A 223 -24.80 -0.03 4.58
C SER A 223 -23.75 0.42 5.60
N GLN A 224 -22.46 0.12 5.36
CA GLN A 224 -21.36 0.57 6.20
C GLN A 224 -21.18 2.10 6.15
N GLN A 225 -21.21 2.65 4.95
CA GLN A 225 -21.13 4.09 4.74
C GLN A 225 -22.27 4.84 5.43
N ASN A 226 -23.51 4.34 5.32
CA ASN A 226 -24.67 4.95 5.99
C ASN A 226 -24.57 4.91 7.52
N ARG A 227 -23.92 3.88 8.06
CA ARG A 227 -23.72 3.72 9.52
C ARG A 227 -22.52 4.51 10.04
N SER A 228 -21.83 5.24 9.18
CA SER A 228 -20.55 5.88 9.49
C SER A 228 -19.56 4.91 10.13
N SER A 229 -19.57 3.65 9.68
CA SER A 229 -18.87 2.55 10.32
C SER A 229 -17.39 2.48 9.90
N SER A 230 -16.74 1.38 10.25
CA SER A 230 -15.31 1.16 10.14
C SER A 230 -14.69 1.65 8.82
N PRO A 231 -13.65 2.49 8.90
CA PRO A 231 -13.07 3.16 7.73
C PRO A 231 -12.33 2.22 6.78
N TRP A 232 -11.92 1.05 7.26
CA TRP A 232 -11.07 0.08 6.57
C TRP A 232 -11.69 -0.49 5.29
N PHE A 233 -12.99 -0.33 5.10
CA PHE A 233 -13.70 -0.89 3.94
C PHE A 233 -14.30 0.18 3.03
N VAL A 234 -14.73 1.31 3.59
CA VAL A 234 -15.35 2.39 2.81
C VAL A 234 -14.28 3.25 2.13
N ASN A 235 -13.16 3.50 2.82
CA ASN A 235 -12.06 4.29 2.30
C ASN A 235 -10.70 3.75 2.76
N PRO A 236 -10.35 2.50 2.37
CA PRO A 236 -9.15 1.82 2.86
C PRO A 236 -7.85 2.59 2.60
N GLN A 237 -7.71 3.23 1.43
CA GLN A 237 -6.48 3.95 1.09
C GLN A 237 -6.29 5.16 2.00
N ALA A 238 -7.33 5.97 2.20
CA ALA A 238 -7.23 7.10 3.11
C ALA A 238 -7.05 6.64 4.56
N ALA A 239 -7.66 5.52 4.94
CA ALA A 239 -7.51 4.96 6.28
C ALA A 239 -6.07 4.54 6.58
N ASP A 240 -5.43 3.82 5.67
CA ASP A 240 -4.03 3.41 5.81
C ASP A 240 -3.08 4.63 5.77
N LEU A 241 -3.41 5.66 4.96
CA LEU A 241 -2.69 6.93 4.90
C LEU A 241 -3.00 7.90 6.06
N GLY A 242 -3.76 7.47 7.07
CA GLY A 242 -3.91 8.22 8.31
C GLY A 242 -4.98 9.32 8.30
N TRP A 243 -5.89 9.37 7.33
CA TRP A 243 -7.00 10.34 7.28
C TRP A 243 -7.80 10.42 8.58
N TYR A 244 -8.24 9.27 9.09
CA TYR A 244 -9.06 9.18 10.30
C TYR A 244 -8.25 9.53 11.56
N ARG A 245 -6.96 9.20 11.56
CA ARG A 245 -6.03 9.60 12.63
C ARG A 245 -5.80 11.12 12.64
N TRP A 246 -5.64 11.73 11.47
CA TRP A 246 -5.50 13.19 11.32
C TRP A 246 -6.74 13.94 11.81
N LEU A 247 -7.94 13.38 11.57
CA LEU A 247 -9.21 13.89 12.08
C LEU A 247 -9.48 13.57 13.55
N ASN A 248 -8.66 12.72 14.18
CA ASN A 248 -8.92 12.15 15.50
C ASN A 248 -10.32 11.53 15.63
N THR A 249 -10.70 10.70 14.65
CA THR A 249 -11.99 10.00 14.60
C THR A 249 -11.82 8.59 14.06
N ASP A 250 -12.77 7.71 14.31
CA ASP A 250 -12.87 6.37 13.72
C ASP A 250 -14.06 6.26 12.75
N ARG A 251 -14.66 7.40 12.37
CA ARG A 251 -15.90 7.48 11.59
C ARG A 251 -15.71 8.11 10.22
N THR A 252 -16.53 7.67 9.27
CA THR A 252 -16.54 8.13 7.87
C THR A 252 -17.37 9.40 7.63
N VAL A 253 -17.80 10.09 8.68
CA VAL A 253 -18.67 11.27 8.60
C VAL A 253 -18.06 12.43 7.79
N HIS A 254 -16.73 12.56 7.80
CA HIS A 254 -16.01 13.64 7.12
C HIS A 254 -15.56 13.29 5.69
N ASP A 255 -15.81 12.06 5.21
CA ASP A 255 -15.31 11.60 3.91
C ASP A 255 -15.90 12.35 2.71
N LYS A 256 -16.97 13.12 2.93
CA LYS A 256 -17.64 13.95 1.93
C LYS A 256 -17.32 15.44 2.06
N ASP A 257 -16.56 15.85 3.09
CA ASP A 257 -16.15 17.24 3.27
C ASP A 257 -14.93 17.53 2.39
N ASN A 258 -15.19 18.05 1.19
CA ASN A 258 -14.15 18.40 0.24
C ASN A 258 -13.11 19.35 0.84
N SER A 259 -13.52 20.36 1.60
CA SER A 259 -12.57 21.34 2.16
C SER A 259 -11.57 20.68 3.11
N THR A 260 -12.04 19.74 3.92
CA THR A 260 -11.22 19.01 4.88
C THR A 260 -10.36 17.96 4.18
N VAL A 261 -10.88 17.28 3.16
CA VAL A 261 -10.09 16.36 2.32
C VAL A 261 -8.94 17.09 1.65
N HIS A 262 -9.16 18.27 1.06
CA HIS A 262 -8.09 19.03 0.40
C HIS A 262 -7.02 19.51 1.40
N ARG A 263 -7.41 19.94 2.61
CA ARG A 263 -6.44 20.30 3.65
C ARG A 263 -5.57 19.12 4.07
N TRP A 264 -6.16 17.94 4.23
CA TRP A 264 -5.40 16.73 4.56
C TRP A 264 -4.49 16.30 3.41
N LEU A 265 -4.97 16.28 2.17
CA LEU A 265 -4.12 15.99 1.01
C LEU A 265 -2.93 16.94 0.91
N HIS A 266 -3.15 18.25 1.16
CA HIS A 266 -2.05 19.22 1.22
C HIS A 266 -1.07 18.90 2.36
N SER A 267 -1.54 18.39 3.49
CA SER A 267 -0.65 17.96 4.59
C SER A 267 0.19 16.72 4.23
N LEU A 268 -0.26 15.88 3.29
CA LEU A 268 0.53 14.77 2.74
C LEU A 268 1.56 15.21 1.69
N GLY A 269 1.45 16.43 1.17
CA GLY A 269 2.28 16.95 0.08
C GLY A 269 3.77 16.96 0.43
N GLU A 270 4.16 17.43 1.61
CA GLU A 270 5.58 17.45 2.03
C GLU A 270 6.22 16.04 2.05
N PRO A 271 5.67 15.05 2.79
CA PRO A 271 6.28 13.72 2.83
C PRO A 271 6.19 12.98 1.49
N LEU A 272 5.10 13.10 0.72
CA LEU A 272 4.87 12.25 -0.47
C LEU A 272 5.14 12.93 -1.83
N GLU A 273 5.06 14.26 -1.93
CA GLU A 273 5.33 15.00 -3.18
C GLU A 273 6.75 15.57 -3.22
N VAL A 274 7.28 16.10 -2.11
CA VAL A 274 8.61 16.72 -2.08
C VAL A 274 9.71 15.70 -1.81
N ASN A 275 9.52 14.85 -0.78
CA ASN A 275 10.50 13.85 -0.35
C ASN A 275 9.94 12.42 -0.42
N GLY A 276 9.19 12.13 -1.49
CA GLY A 276 8.58 10.83 -1.64
C GLY A 276 8.20 10.42 -3.05
N LEU A 277 7.50 9.29 -3.11
CA LEU A 277 7.06 8.65 -4.33
C LEU A 277 5.70 7.98 -4.09
N VAL A 278 4.72 8.34 -4.93
CA VAL A 278 3.43 7.68 -5.00
C VAL A 278 3.38 6.84 -6.26
N LEU A 279 3.31 5.53 -6.08
CA LEU A 279 3.19 4.56 -7.17
C LEU A 279 1.72 4.21 -7.39
N LEU A 280 1.30 4.09 -8.64
CA LEU A 280 -0.02 3.58 -8.99
C LEU A 280 0.15 2.14 -9.45
N LEU A 281 -0.61 1.21 -8.88
CA LEU A 281 -0.47 -0.20 -9.20
C LEU A 281 -0.72 -0.48 -10.68
N GLU A 282 -1.64 0.26 -11.30
CA GLU A 282 -1.95 0.16 -12.73
C GLU A 282 -0.80 0.60 -13.65
N TYR A 283 0.19 1.32 -13.11
CA TYR A 283 1.33 1.91 -13.82
C TYR A 283 2.64 1.63 -13.07
N ILE A 284 2.75 0.44 -12.46
CA ILE A 284 3.85 0.13 -11.55
C ILE A 284 5.17 -0.04 -12.31
N ASP A 285 5.12 -0.51 -13.54
CA ASP A 285 6.25 -0.63 -14.44
C ASP A 285 6.81 0.74 -14.84
N GLU A 286 5.97 1.74 -15.15
CA GLU A 286 6.48 3.09 -15.41
C GLU A 286 6.88 3.83 -14.14
N GLY A 287 6.29 3.47 -12.98
CA GLY A 287 6.63 4.06 -11.69
C GLY A 287 7.97 3.57 -11.11
N LEU A 288 8.45 2.41 -11.54
CA LEU A 288 9.71 1.81 -11.07
C LEU A 288 10.95 2.27 -11.87
N VAL A 289 10.77 3.03 -12.95
CA VAL A 289 11.83 3.52 -13.87
C VAL A 289 12.04 5.02 -13.67
#